data_AF-A0A661QLI5-F1
#
_entry.id   AF-A0A661QLI5-F1
#
_cell.length_a   1.000
_cell.length_b   1.000
_cell.length_c   1.000
_cell.angle_alpha   90.00
_cell.angle_beta   90.00
_cell.angle_gamma   90.00
#
_symmetry.space_group_name_H-M   'P 1'
#
loop_
_entity.id
_entity.type
_entity.pdbx_description
1 polymer ?
#
loop_
_entity_poly.entity_id
_entity_poly.type
_entity_poly.pdbx_seq_one_letter_code
_entity_poly.pdbx_strand_id
1 'polypeptide(L)'
;MKPIYFPFTFISKPVCQTLAACFRQTAVYQISSIKVPDEMQNWGKIGILDIRIPVKYDGDKLDAIVKQYRSWANLHQGSEMAFLKSRTDQIPFFDENSTRQITADIKSKEGRQNRSQEKPDPLLNAGLFLHLAQEYDMQNLTLTEDLQAVEAMEQDFMKDLKGDNHALDEEIALEKTLEVHDPGHYMTKERIHAWTHLMQQDQQDSGLFATTSRSVFESLIDSAPEAELVGVLDAIPVVDNEVEALETWRDELMKHLEMLAAVAWTAKTDSIITVPEIPGCETTVSLTLYIVPGKPPHEFFNRYMEHDVFNDKEKHQKVKLKNTLLGFIEKCS
;
A
#
# COMPACT_ATOMS: atom_id res chain seq x y z
N MET A 1 -16.83 9.52 -2.22
CA MET A 1 -15.47 9.12 -2.65
C MET A 1 -15.10 7.83 -1.96
N LYS A 2 -14.07 7.13 -2.44
CA LYS A 2 -13.54 5.94 -1.76
C LYS A 2 -12.06 6.15 -1.46
N PRO A 3 -11.58 5.96 -0.22
CA PRO A 3 -10.17 6.05 0.08
C PRO A 3 -9.40 5.04 -0.76
N ILE A 4 -8.16 5.38 -1.14
CA ILE A 4 -7.27 4.46 -1.85
C ILE A 4 -6.17 4.02 -0.89
N TYR A 5 -5.99 2.71 -0.74
CA TYR A 5 -4.87 2.14 0.01
C TYR A 5 -3.58 2.22 -0.82
N PHE A 6 -2.53 2.77 -0.21
CA PHE A 6 -1.32 3.22 -0.89
C PHE A 6 -0.04 2.86 -0.11
N PRO A 7 1.11 2.61 -0.77
CA PRO A 7 1.34 2.38 -2.21
C PRO A 7 1.28 0.89 -2.57
N PHE A 8 0.48 0.11 -1.84
CA PHE A 8 0.50 -1.35 -1.93
C PHE A 8 -0.52 -1.88 -2.93
N THR A 9 -0.19 -3.04 -3.50
CA THR A 9 -1.11 -3.85 -4.31
C THR A 9 -1.53 -5.13 -3.59
N PHE A 10 -1.06 -5.36 -2.37
CA PHE A 10 -1.51 -6.44 -1.49
C PHE A 10 -2.11 -5.88 -0.20
N ILE A 11 -3.18 -6.51 0.27
CA ILE A 11 -3.80 -6.23 1.57
C ILE A 11 -3.89 -7.56 2.31
N SER A 12 -3.28 -7.64 3.49
CA SER A 12 -3.45 -8.79 4.39
C SER A 12 -4.76 -8.66 5.17
N LYS A 13 -5.23 -9.77 5.77
CA LYS A 13 -6.45 -9.76 6.58
C LYS A 13 -6.43 -8.74 7.73
N PRO A 14 -5.36 -8.62 8.54
CA PRO A 14 -5.29 -7.59 9.59
C PRO A 14 -5.39 -6.17 9.03
N VAL A 15 -4.70 -5.88 7.92
CA VAL A 15 -4.76 -4.56 7.26
C VAL A 15 -6.17 -4.31 6.73
N CYS A 16 -6.83 -5.31 6.15
CA CYS A 16 -8.21 -5.20 5.68
C CYS A 16 -9.17 -4.86 6.83
N GLN A 17 -9.02 -5.51 7.99
CA GLN A 17 -9.83 -5.22 9.18
C GLN A 17 -9.60 -3.79 9.69
N THR A 18 -8.34 -3.37 9.75
CA THR A 18 -7.94 -2.00 10.12
C THR A 18 -8.54 -0.95 9.19
N LEU A 19 -8.50 -1.18 7.88
CA LEU A 19 -9.12 -0.30 6.89
C LEU A 19 -10.65 -0.30 7.02
N ALA A 20 -11.25 -1.48 7.20
CA ALA A 20 -12.69 -1.64 7.35
C ALA A 20 -13.23 -0.94 8.60
N ALA A 21 -12.44 -0.85 9.67
CA ALA A 21 -12.80 -0.11 10.88
C ALA A 21 -13.11 1.36 10.59
N CYS A 22 -12.27 2.00 9.77
CA CYS A 22 -12.40 3.41 9.37
C CYS A 22 -13.34 3.62 8.19
N PHE A 23 -13.33 2.71 7.22
CA PHE A 23 -13.95 2.92 5.91
C PHE A 23 -14.74 1.70 5.47
N ARG A 24 -15.99 1.92 5.05
CA ARG A 24 -16.86 0.83 4.57
C ARG A 24 -16.29 0.11 3.35
N GLN A 25 -15.71 0.86 2.41
CA GLN A 25 -15.07 0.31 1.22
C GLN A 25 -13.80 1.07 0.90
N THR A 26 -12.70 0.34 0.71
CA THR A 26 -11.38 0.91 0.35
C THR A 26 -10.96 0.43 -1.03
N ALA A 27 -10.49 1.35 -1.86
CA ALA A 27 -9.93 1.02 -3.16
C ALA A 27 -8.48 0.56 -3.06
N VAL A 28 -8.11 -0.42 -3.88
CA VAL A 28 -6.73 -0.91 -4.00
C VAL A 28 -6.40 -1.14 -5.47
N TYR A 29 -5.19 -0.77 -5.85
CA TYR A 29 -4.73 -0.97 -7.22
C TYR A 29 -4.17 -2.37 -7.42
N GLN A 30 -4.51 -2.95 -8.56
CA GLN A 30 -4.00 -4.22 -9.05
C GLN A 30 -3.41 -4.02 -10.44
N ILE A 31 -2.34 -4.76 -10.70
CA ILE A 31 -1.64 -4.69 -11.99
C ILE A 31 -2.37 -5.57 -13.02
N SER A 32 -2.93 -6.69 -12.59
CA SER A 32 -3.73 -7.57 -13.47
C SER A 32 -4.90 -8.17 -12.71
N SER A 33 -5.95 -8.54 -13.45
CA SER A 33 -7.11 -9.24 -12.89
C SER A 33 -6.84 -10.71 -12.58
N ILE A 34 -5.72 -11.25 -13.08
CA ILE A 34 -5.41 -12.68 -13.03
C ILE A 34 -4.71 -13.05 -11.72
N LYS A 35 -3.92 -12.14 -11.17
CA LYS A 35 -3.07 -12.39 -10.00
C LYS A 35 -3.53 -11.68 -8.73
N VAL A 36 -4.82 -11.41 -8.64
CA VAL A 36 -5.42 -10.90 -7.39
C VAL A 36 -5.58 -12.08 -6.44
N PRO A 37 -5.04 -12.04 -5.20
CA PRO A 37 -5.24 -13.11 -4.22
C PRO A 37 -6.72 -13.41 -3.95
N ASP A 38 -7.05 -14.69 -3.73
CA ASP A 38 -8.44 -15.15 -3.57
C ASP A 38 -9.19 -14.45 -2.43
N GLU A 39 -8.50 -14.18 -1.32
CA GLU A 39 -9.07 -13.43 -0.19
C GLU A 39 -9.48 -12.01 -0.59
N MET A 40 -8.60 -11.30 -1.30
CA MET A 40 -8.90 -9.96 -1.80
C MET A 40 -10.05 -9.98 -2.81
N GLN A 41 -10.12 -10.99 -3.68
CA GLN A 41 -11.26 -11.16 -4.58
C GLN A 41 -12.57 -11.34 -3.79
N ASN A 42 -12.54 -12.12 -2.70
CA ASN A 42 -13.70 -12.32 -1.85
C ASN A 42 -14.12 -11.02 -1.15
N TRP A 43 -13.18 -10.25 -0.61
CA TRP A 43 -13.45 -8.91 -0.05
C TRP A 43 -13.99 -7.94 -1.10
N GLY A 44 -13.56 -8.05 -2.35
CA GLY A 44 -14.14 -7.33 -3.48
C GLY A 44 -15.61 -7.70 -3.73
N LYS A 45 -15.95 -8.99 -3.70
CA LYS A 45 -17.34 -9.47 -3.90
C LYS A 45 -18.30 -9.03 -2.81
N ILE A 46 -17.85 -8.99 -1.56
CA ILE A 46 -18.66 -8.53 -0.42
C ILE A 46 -18.62 -7.02 -0.20
N GLY A 47 -17.91 -6.27 -1.07
CA GLY A 47 -17.93 -4.81 -1.07
C GLY A 47 -17.00 -4.12 -0.07
N ILE A 48 -16.11 -4.85 0.61
CA ILE A 48 -15.09 -4.26 1.50
C ILE A 48 -13.95 -3.63 0.68
N LEU A 49 -13.56 -4.27 -0.42
CA LEU A 49 -12.56 -3.72 -1.33
C LEU A 49 -13.18 -3.26 -2.65
N ASP A 50 -12.62 -2.19 -3.21
CA ASP A 50 -12.83 -1.76 -4.59
C ASP A 50 -11.54 -2.02 -5.37
N ILE A 51 -11.45 -3.21 -5.98
CA ILE A 51 -10.26 -3.59 -6.75
C ILE A 51 -10.27 -2.86 -8.09
N ARG A 52 -9.28 -1.98 -8.30
CA ARG A 52 -9.13 -1.21 -9.53
C ARG A 52 -7.90 -1.66 -10.30
N ILE A 53 -8.03 -1.67 -11.63
CA ILE A 53 -6.94 -1.99 -12.55
C ILE A 53 -6.83 -0.80 -13.51
N PRO A 54 -6.07 0.25 -13.15
CA PRO A 54 -5.99 1.47 -13.94
C PRO A 54 -5.40 1.26 -15.35
N VAL A 55 -4.51 0.27 -15.48
CA VAL A 55 -3.79 0.00 -16.72
C VAL A 55 -4.13 -1.40 -17.22
N LYS A 56 -4.51 -1.51 -18.49
CA LYS A 56 -4.68 -2.79 -19.17
C LYS A 56 -3.33 -3.32 -19.63
N TYR A 57 -2.68 -4.11 -18.79
CA TYR A 57 -1.52 -4.89 -19.21
C TYR A 57 -1.96 -6.15 -19.94
N ASP A 58 -1.15 -6.57 -20.90
CA ASP A 58 -1.20 -7.92 -21.46
C ASP A 58 -0.62 -8.88 -20.41
N GLY A 59 -1.51 -9.55 -19.66
CA GLY A 59 -1.15 -10.38 -18.52
C GLY A 59 -0.15 -11.48 -18.89
N ASP A 60 -0.27 -12.07 -20.07
CA ASP A 60 0.63 -13.11 -20.55
C ASP A 60 2.04 -12.56 -20.83
N LYS A 61 2.13 -11.34 -21.39
CA LYS A 61 3.42 -10.65 -21.58
C LYS A 61 4.06 -10.27 -20.26
N LEU A 62 3.29 -9.74 -19.31
CA LEU A 62 3.80 -9.39 -17.99
C LEU A 62 4.35 -10.64 -17.29
N ASP A 63 3.62 -11.75 -17.35
CA ASP A 63 4.05 -13.03 -16.77
C ASP A 63 5.29 -13.59 -17.45
N ALA A 64 5.40 -13.47 -18.77
CA ALA A 64 6.61 -13.85 -19.49
C ALA A 64 7.82 -13.02 -19.05
N ILE A 65 7.67 -11.70 -18.92
CA ILE A 65 8.73 -10.79 -18.47
C ILE A 65 9.14 -11.11 -17.03
N VAL A 66 8.17 -11.30 -16.12
CA VAL A 66 8.43 -11.70 -14.72
C VAL A 66 9.21 -13.02 -14.69
N LYS A 67 8.80 -14.03 -15.46
CA LYS A 67 9.51 -15.32 -15.54
C LYS A 67 10.93 -15.18 -16.08
N GLN A 68 11.13 -14.37 -17.13
CA GLN A 68 12.45 -14.11 -17.69
C GLN A 68 13.36 -13.39 -16.67
N TYR A 69 12.81 -12.42 -15.95
CA TYR A 69 13.53 -11.70 -14.89
C TYR A 69 13.97 -12.65 -13.76
N ARG A 70 13.06 -13.48 -13.26
CA ARG A 70 13.39 -14.51 -12.25
C ARG A 70 14.47 -15.47 -12.71
N SER A 71 14.32 -15.99 -13.93
CA SER A 71 15.29 -16.91 -14.52
C SER A 71 16.68 -16.27 -14.60
N TRP A 72 16.74 -14.98 -14.92
CA TRP A 72 17.99 -14.24 -14.94
C TRP A 72 18.56 -14.00 -13.52
N ALA A 73 17.74 -13.59 -12.56
CA ALA A 73 18.18 -13.32 -11.18
C ALA A 73 18.75 -14.57 -10.51
N ASN A 74 18.08 -15.71 -10.69
CA ASN A 74 18.52 -17.01 -10.17
C ASN A 74 19.86 -17.46 -10.77
N LEU A 75 20.15 -17.12 -12.03
CA LEU A 75 21.40 -17.45 -12.70
C LEU A 75 22.59 -16.60 -12.25
N HIS A 76 22.36 -15.39 -11.70
CA HIS A 76 23.44 -14.43 -11.45
C HIS A 76 23.74 -14.20 -9.96
N GLN A 77 22.82 -14.44 -9.02
CA GLN A 77 23.09 -14.20 -7.58
C GLN A 77 22.38 -15.15 -6.57
N GLY A 78 21.94 -16.34 -6.98
CA GLY A 78 21.52 -17.40 -6.05
C GLY A 78 20.25 -17.14 -5.22
N SER A 79 19.64 -15.94 -5.32
CA SER A 79 18.28 -15.64 -4.89
C SER A 79 17.82 -14.33 -5.53
N GLU A 80 16.52 -14.20 -5.78
CA GLU A 80 15.88 -13.02 -6.39
C GLU A 80 16.15 -11.73 -5.58
N MET A 81 16.37 -11.85 -4.27
CA MET A 81 16.45 -10.72 -3.33
C MET A 81 17.86 -10.23 -3.00
N ALA A 82 18.89 -11.09 -3.06
CA ALA A 82 20.28 -10.64 -2.88
C ALA A 82 20.68 -9.62 -3.96
N PHE A 83 20.08 -9.73 -5.15
CA PHE A 83 20.27 -8.79 -6.25
C PHE A 83 19.61 -7.44 -6.00
N LEU A 84 18.35 -7.40 -5.58
CA LEU A 84 17.67 -6.14 -5.22
C LEU A 84 18.38 -5.44 -4.05
N LYS A 85 18.93 -6.20 -3.10
CA LYS A 85 19.72 -5.68 -1.96
C LYS A 85 21.13 -5.19 -2.35
N SER A 86 21.79 -5.79 -3.34
CA SER A 86 23.17 -5.42 -3.70
C SER A 86 23.27 -4.19 -4.61
N ARG A 87 22.13 -3.67 -5.07
CA ARG A 87 22.04 -2.48 -5.93
C ARG A 87 21.00 -1.48 -5.42
N THR A 88 20.99 -1.18 -4.13
CA THR A 88 20.08 -0.20 -3.51
C THR A 88 20.08 1.16 -4.24
N ASP A 89 21.19 1.53 -4.89
CA ASP A 89 21.31 2.76 -5.69
C ASP A 89 21.14 2.56 -7.22
N GLN A 90 20.94 1.32 -7.70
CA GLN A 90 20.86 0.95 -9.13
C GLN A 90 19.89 -0.22 -9.35
N ILE A 91 18.67 -0.11 -8.80
CA ILE A 91 17.59 -1.06 -9.12
C ILE A 91 17.29 -0.94 -10.62
N PRO A 92 17.23 -2.06 -11.35
CA PRO A 92 17.33 -2.00 -12.79
C PRO A 92 16.09 -1.52 -13.53
N PHE A 93 15.02 -1.19 -12.81
CA PHE A 93 13.74 -0.80 -13.38
C PHE A 93 13.60 0.71 -13.61
N PHE A 94 14.42 1.53 -12.95
CA PHE A 94 14.29 2.99 -12.97
C PHE A 94 15.47 3.71 -13.62
N ASP A 95 16.63 3.06 -13.73
CA ASP A 95 17.75 3.57 -14.54
C ASP A 95 17.64 3.06 -15.99
N GLU A 96 17.65 3.99 -16.96
CA GLU A 96 17.69 3.69 -18.40
C GLU A 96 18.81 2.71 -18.76
N ASN A 97 19.97 2.78 -18.08
CA ASN A 97 21.09 1.88 -18.40
C ASN A 97 20.84 0.47 -17.89
N SER A 98 20.21 0.34 -16.72
CA SER A 98 19.99 -0.94 -16.07
C SER A 98 18.84 -1.73 -16.73
N THR A 99 17.76 -1.07 -17.15
CA THR A 99 16.71 -1.71 -17.96
C THR A 99 17.23 -2.12 -19.33
N ARG A 100 18.04 -1.27 -19.98
CA ARG A 100 18.72 -1.62 -21.24
C ARG A 100 19.64 -2.82 -21.07
N GLN A 101 20.37 -2.93 -19.98
CA GLN A 101 21.30 -4.04 -19.73
C GLN A 101 20.56 -5.35 -19.44
N ILE A 102 19.52 -5.35 -18.61
CA ILE A 102 18.70 -6.55 -18.37
C ILE A 102 17.95 -6.98 -19.63
N THR A 103 17.37 -6.03 -20.36
CA THR A 103 16.67 -6.32 -21.63
C THR A 103 17.65 -6.85 -22.68
N ALA A 104 18.86 -6.30 -22.75
CA ALA A 104 19.92 -6.79 -23.63
C ALA A 104 20.38 -8.19 -23.23
N ASP A 105 20.53 -8.48 -21.94
CA ASP A 105 20.96 -9.79 -21.43
C ASP A 105 19.89 -10.86 -21.63
N ILE A 106 18.61 -10.54 -21.38
CA ILE A 106 17.46 -11.43 -21.67
C ILE A 106 17.36 -11.70 -23.17
N LYS A 107 17.39 -10.65 -24.01
CA LYS A 107 17.30 -10.79 -25.48
C LYS A 107 18.55 -11.41 -26.11
N SER A 108 19.72 -11.35 -25.46
CA SER A 108 20.95 -12.00 -25.94
C SER A 108 20.84 -13.53 -25.96
N LYS A 109 19.93 -14.12 -25.16
CA LYS A 109 19.67 -15.56 -25.11
C LYS A 109 18.64 -16.05 -26.13
N GLU A 110 17.77 -15.18 -26.64
CA GLU A 110 16.66 -15.55 -27.55
C GLU A 110 16.97 -15.37 -29.06
N GLY A 111 18.23 -15.12 -29.41
CA GLY A 111 18.67 -15.09 -30.80
C GLY A 111 18.61 -13.70 -31.43
N ARG A 112 19.64 -13.40 -32.23
CA ARG A 112 19.90 -12.10 -32.84
C ARG A 112 18.86 -11.76 -33.91
N GLN A 113 17.72 -11.17 -33.57
CA GLN A 113 16.90 -10.46 -34.54
C GLN A 113 16.42 -9.10 -34.03
N ASN A 114 16.75 -8.08 -34.84
CA ASN A 114 16.27 -6.70 -34.85
C ASN A 114 16.45 -5.86 -33.58
N ARG A 115 17.59 -5.15 -33.56
CA ARG A 115 17.84 -4.01 -32.66
C ARG A 115 17.03 -2.80 -33.12
N SER A 116 15.84 -2.61 -32.56
CA SER A 116 15.33 -1.26 -32.26
C SER A 116 15.58 -1.00 -30.77
N GLN A 117 16.29 0.07 -30.45
CA GLN A 117 16.34 0.60 -29.09
C GLN A 117 14.96 1.18 -28.75
N GLU A 118 14.01 0.33 -28.40
CA GLU A 118 12.76 0.80 -27.79
C GLU A 118 13.11 1.40 -26.43
N LYS A 119 12.71 2.67 -26.22
CA LYS A 119 12.82 3.31 -24.91
C LYS A 119 12.06 2.46 -23.88
N PRO A 120 12.58 2.32 -22.64
CA PRO A 120 11.86 1.61 -21.59
C PRO A 120 10.49 2.24 -21.38
N ASP A 121 9.44 1.42 -21.33
CA ASP A 121 8.07 1.85 -21.04
C ASP A 121 7.93 2.04 -19.51
N PRO A 122 7.80 3.29 -19.01
CA PRO A 122 7.75 3.54 -17.56
C PRO A 122 6.56 2.89 -16.88
N LEU A 123 5.42 2.77 -17.57
CA LEU A 123 4.23 2.10 -17.02
C LEU A 123 4.48 0.61 -16.87
N LEU A 124 5.10 -0.02 -17.88
CA LEU A 124 5.48 -1.44 -17.80
C LEU A 124 6.47 -1.71 -16.66
N ASN A 125 7.46 -0.84 -16.48
CA ASN A 125 8.43 -0.97 -15.38
C ASN A 125 7.77 -0.80 -14.01
N ALA A 126 6.89 0.20 -13.87
CA ALA A 126 6.11 0.40 -12.66
C ALA A 126 5.23 -0.81 -12.34
N GLY A 127 4.53 -1.34 -13.36
CA GLY A 127 3.72 -2.54 -13.23
C GLY A 127 4.54 -3.77 -12.80
N LEU A 128 5.72 -3.97 -13.41
CA LEU A 128 6.63 -5.06 -13.05
C LEU A 128 7.16 -4.91 -11.62
N PHE A 129 7.57 -3.71 -11.23
CA PHE A 129 8.05 -3.42 -9.88
C PHE A 129 6.98 -3.73 -8.83
N LEU A 130 5.77 -3.18 -9.01
CA LEU A 130 4.67 -3.42 -8.09
C LEU A 130 4.29 -4.90 -8.05
N HIS A 131 4.46 -5.63 -9.15
CA HIS A 131 4.19 -7.06 -9.18
C HIS A 131 5.11 -7.84 -8.26
N LEU A 132 6.42 -7.56 -8.35
CA LEU A 132 7.43 -8.15 -7.49
C LEU A 132 7.25 -7.72 -6.03
N ALA A 133 6.88 -6.45 -5.79
CA ALA A 133 6.59 -5.94 -4.46
C ALA A 133 5.38 -6.66 -3.82
N GLN A 134 4.33 -6.94 -4.59
CA GLN A 134 3.17 -7.71 -4.13
C GLN A 134 3.57 -9.12 -3.69
N GLU A 135 4.36 -9.81 -4.50
CA GLU A 135 4.82 -11.18 -4.20
C GLU A 135 5.71 -11.20 -2.96
N TYR A 136 6.57 -10.18 -2.81
CA TYR A 136 7.38 -9.99 -1.61
C TYR A 136 6.51 -9.78 -0.36
N ASP A 137 5.50 -8.91 -0.44
CA ASP A 137 4.60 -8.64 0.68
C ASP A 137 3.83 -9.92 1.10
N MET A 138 3.41 -10.73 0.12
CA MET A 138 2.76 -12.02 0.37
C MET A 138 3.72 -13.04 1.01
N GLN A 139 4.94 -13.17 0.50
CA GLN A 139 5.94 -14.10 1.04
C GLN A 139 6.36 -13.72 2.46
N ASN A 140 6.54 -12.43 2.73
CA ASN A 140 6.86 -11.94 4.07
C ASN A 140 5.72 -12.21 5.05
N LEU A 141 4.46 -12.01 4.64
CA LEU A 141 3.32 -12.35 5.49
C LEU A 141 3.35 -13.84 5.88
N THR A 142 3.50 -14.74 4.90
CA THR A 142 3.61 -16.19 5.19
C THR A 142 4.76 -16.50 6.13
N LEU A 143 5.94 -15.90 5.90
CA LEU A 143 7.10 -16.10 6.77
C LEU A 143 6.87 -15.59 8.20
N THR A 144 6.22 -14.44 8.36
CA THR A 144 5.87 -13.90 9.68
C THR A 144 4.86 -14.80 10.39
N GLU A 145 3.83 -15.29 9.69
CA GLU A 145 2.84 -16.23 10.24
C GLU A 145 3.49 -17.56 10.67
N ASP A 146 4.40 -18.10 9.85
CA ASP A 146 5.14 -19.32 10.16
C ASP A 146 6.04 -19.15 11.41
N LEU A 147 6.73 -18.01 11.53
CA LEU A 147 7.57 -17.71 12.70
C LEU A 147 6.72 -17.57 13.97
N GLN A 148 5.58 -16.88 13.89
CA GLN A 148 4.64 -16.76 15.01
C GLN A 148 4.10 -18.13 15.45
N ALA A 149 3.80 -19.02 14.51
CA ALA A 149 3.36 -20.37 14.81
C ALA A 149 4.46 -21.19 15.52
N VAL A 150 5.73 -21.03 15.11
CA VAL A 150 6.88 -21.67 15.79
C VAL A 150 7.06 -21.13 17.20
N GLU A 151 6.99 -19.81 17.40
CA GLU A 151 7.08 -19.19 18.72
C GLU A 151 5.94 -19.67 19.65
N ALA A 152 4.71 -19.77 19.14
CA ALA A 152 3.58 -20.30 19.90
C ALA A 152 3.81 -21.78 20.31
N MET A 153 4.31 -22.62 19.39
CA MET A 153 4.67 -24.00 19.70
C MET A 153 5.80 -24.11 20.72
N GLU A 154 6.81 -23.22 20.66
CA GLU A 154 7.88 -23.15 21.67
C GLU A 154 7.32 -22.77 23.04
N GLN A 155 6.43 -21.77 23.10
CA GLN A 155 5.78 -21.35 24.34
C GLN A 155 4.94 -22.47 24.96
N ASP A 156 4.12 -23.15 24.16
CA ASP A 156 3.33 -24.30 24.61
C ASP A 156 4.24 -25.43 25.11
N PHE A 157 5.31 -25.75 24.38
CA PHE A 157 6.28 -26.77 24.80
C PHE A 157 6.99 -26.39 26.12
N MET A 158 7.38 -25.12 26.27
CA MET A 158 8.00 -24.61 27.49
C MET A 158 7.02 -24.60 28.67
N LYS A 159 5.74 -24.34 28.43
CA LYS A 159 4.67 -24.42 29.43
C LYS A 159 4.46 -25.87 29.89
N ASP A 160 4.46 -26.82 28.94
CA ASP A 160 4.34 -28.25 29.24
C ASP A 160 5.55 -28.79 30.01
N LEU A 161 6.77 -28.32 29.70
CA LEU A 161 8.00 -28.72 30.40
C LEU A 161 8.08 -28.15 31.83
N LYS A 162 7.58 -26.95 32.06
CA LYS A 162 7.69 -26.26 33.36
C LYS A 162 6.71 -26.76 34.41
N GLY A 163 5.66 -27.50 34.04
CA GLY A 163 4.71 -28.10 34.98
C GLY A 163 4.10 -27.07 35.94
N ASP A 164 3.15 -26.29 35.42
CA ASP A 164 2.27 -25.32 36.09
C ASP A 164 2.74 -23.86 36.33
N ASN A 165 1.90 -22.94 35.83
CA ASN A 165 1.46 -21.65 36.40
C ASN A 165 2.48 -20.74 37.09
N HIS A 166 3.39 -20.15 36.32
CA HIS A 166 4.00 -18.88 36.70
C HIS A 166 3.72 -17.80 35.65
N ALA A 167 2.59 -17.11 35.83
CA ALA A 167 2.12 -15.94 35.07
C ALA A 167 2.99 -14.67 35.26
N LEU A 168 4.27 -14.82 35.62
CA LEU A 168 5.16 -13.71 35.95
C LEU A 168 6.35 -13.55 34.99
N ASP A 169 6.62 -14.53 34.13
CA ASP A 169 7.62 -14.43 33.07
C ASP A 169 7.00 -14.19 31.67
N GLU A 170 5.67 -14.26 31.55
CA GLU A 170 4.95 -14.10 30.27
C GLU A 170 4.96 -12.64 29.77
N GLU A 171 5.00 -11.65 30.66
CA GLU A 171 4.94 -10.22 30.32
C GLU A 171 6.22 -9.70 29.62
N ILE A 172 7.39 -10.22 30.02
CA ILE A 172 8.69 -9.81 29.46
C ILE A 172 9.00 -10.54 28.13
N ALA A 173 8.39 -11.72 27.91
CA ALA A 173 8.50 -12.44 26.63
C ALA A 173 7.52 -11.88 25.58
N LEU A 174 6.35 -11.39 26.00
CA LEU A 174 5.36 -10.79 25.10
C LEU A 174 5.82 -9.42 24.55
N GLU A 175 6.58 -8.63 25.32
CA GLU A 175 7.10 -7.32 24.86
C GLU A 175 8.21 -7.43 23.78
N LYS A 176 8.74 -8.65 23.56
CA LYS A 176 9.63 -8.95 22.43
C LYS A 176 8.90 -9.47 21.20
N THR A 177 7.57 -9.32 21.11
CA THR A 177 6.86 -9.51 19.85
C THR A 177 7.50 -8.63 18.79
N LEU A 178 8.13 -9.31 17.84
CA LEU A 178 8.55 -8.86 16.51
C LEU A 178 8.00 -7.47 16.19
N GLU A 179 8.88 -6.47 16.05
CA GLU A 179 8.54 -5.15 15.53
C GLU A 179 7.50 -5.31 14.43
N VAL A 180 6.34 -4.67 14.60
CA VAL A 180 5.23 -4.71 13.64
C VAL A 180 5.83 -4.45 12.26
N HIS A 181 5.90 -5.50 11.44
CA HIS A 181 6.64 -5.44 10.19
C HIS A 181 5.98 -4.40 9.29
N ASP A 182 6.70 -3.31 8.99
CA ASP A 182 6.26 -2.29 8.06
C ASP A 182 6.66 -2.70 6.63
N PRO A 183 5.73 -3.22 5.80
CA PRO A 183 6.05 -3.65 4.43
C PRO A 183 6.52 -2.50 3.55
N GLY A 184 6.11 -1.26 3.86
CA GLY A 184 6.48 -0.07 3.11
C GLY A 184 7.86 0.45 3.46
N HIS A 185 8.51 -0.05 4.51
CA HIS A 185 9.90 0.30 4.85
C HIS A 185 10.87 -0.15 3.75
N TYR A 186 10.60 -1.31 3.14
CA TYR A 186 11.42 -1.80 2.04
C TYR A 186 11.07 -1.05 0.75
N MET A 187 12.06 -0.30 0.22
CA MET A 187 11.95 0.43 -1.06
C MET A 187 10.80 1.43 -1.10
N THR A 188 10.63 2.20 -0.03
CA THR A 188 9.52 3.15 0.15
C THR A 188 9.36 4.09 -1.05
N LYS A 189 10.45 4.72 -1.50
CA LYS A 189 10.41 5.72 -2.58
C LYS A 189 10.03 5.10 -3.92
N GLU A 190 10.57 3.93 -4.23
CA GLU A 190 10.31 3.20 -5.46
C GLU A 190 8.87 2.68 -5.50
N ARG A 191 8.32 2.25 -4.36
CA ARG A 191 6.91 1.89 -4.23
C ARG A 191 6.01 3.09 -4.51
N ILE A 192 6.26 4.22 -3.86
CA ILE A 192 5.50 5.47 -4.08
C ILE A 192 5.60 5.89 -5.55
N HIS A 193 6.80 5.86 -6.14
CA HIS A 193 7.04 6.19 -7.54
C HIS A 193 6.28 5.26 -8.49
N ALA A 194 6.49 3.94 -8.41
CA ALA A 194 5.81 2.97 -9.27
C ALA A 194 4.29 3.03 -9.12
N TRP A 195 3.79 3.17 -7.90
CA TRP A 195 2.36 3.30 -7.65
C TRP A 195 1.77 4.56 -8.27
N THR A 196 2.50 5.68 -8.20
CA THR A 196 2.07 6.94 -8.81
C THR A 196 1.84 6.80 -10.31
N HIS A 197 2.69 6.04 -11.01
CA HIS A 197 2.49 5.75 -12.44
C HIS A 197 1.13 5.08 -12.71
N LEU A 198 0.67 4.16 -11.84
CA LEU A 198 -0.65 3.54 -11.96
C LEU A 198 -1.76 4.53 -11.62
N MET A 199 -1.58 5.34 -10.57
CA MET A 199 -2.57 6.32 -10.13
C MET A 199 -2.91 7.34 -11.21
N GLN A 200 -1.91 7.82 -11.95
CA GLN A 200 -2.12 8.78 -13.04
C GLN A 200 -2.95 8.22 -14.21
N GLN A 201 -3.16 6.90 -14.26
CA GLN A 201 -4.00 6.24 -15.27
C GLN A 201 -5.40 5.92 -14.75
N ASP A 202 -5.67 6.08 -13.44
CA ASP A 202 -7.00 5.87 -12.89
C ASP A 202 -7.92 7.04 -13.25
N GLN A 203 -9.04 6.70 -13.88
CA GLN A 203 -10.07 7.69 -14.25
C GLN A 203 -11.01 8.03 -13.10
N GLN A 204 -10.94 7.27 -12.00
CA GLN A 204 -11.77 7.49 -10.81
C GLN A 204 -11.02 8.34 -9.77
N ASP A 205 -11.38 9.61 -9.70
CA ASP A 205 -10.81 10.52 -8.71
C ASP A 205 -11.11 10.07 -7.27
N SER A 206 -10.07 10.11 -6.42
CA SER A 206 -10.20 10.05 -4.96
C SER A 206 -9.38 11.14 -4.32
N GLY A 207 -9.95 11.80 -3.32
CA GLY A 207 -9.26 12.82 -2.53
C GLY A 207 -8.48 12.28 -1.33
N LEU A 208 -8.61 10.99 -0.99
CA LEU A 208 -8.04 10.41 0.23
C LEU A 208 -7.18 9.18 -0.07
N PHE A 209 -5.94 9.23 0.40
CA PHE A 209 -4.93 8.17 0.27
C PHE A 209 -4.55 7.70 1.67
N ALA A 210 -4.85 6.45 1.98
CA ALA A 210 -4.64 5.86 3.29
C ALA A 210 -3.50 4.84 3.25
N THR A 211 -2.71 4.76 4.31
CA THR A 211 -1.66 3.77 4.47
C THR A 211 -1.58 3.30 5.93
N THR A 212 -1.17 2.05 6.13
CA THR A 212 -0.79 1.50 7.44
C THR A 212 0.71 1.43 7.62
N SER A 213 1.48 1.90 6.62
CA SER A 213 2.93 1.94 6.66
C SER A 213 3.43 3.27 7.19
N ARG A 214 4.14 3.22 8.33
CA ARG A 214 4.73 4.41 8.93
C ARG A 214 5.81 5.02 8.03
N SER A 215 6.67 4.18 7.45
CA SER A 215 7.75 4.63 6.55
C SER A 215 7.21 5.36 5.33
N VAL A 216 6.11 4.85 4.74
CA VAL A 216 5.42 5.52 3.62
C VAL A 216 4.86 6.85 4.09
N PHE A 217 4.14 6.87 5.21
CA PHE A 217 3.48 8.06 5.70
C PHE A 217 4.48 9.18 6.01
N GLU A 218 5.56 8.86 6.75
CA GLU A 218 6.65 9.79 7.04
C GLU A 218 7.29 10.32 5.75
N SER A 219 7.55 9.46 4.75
CA SER A 219 8.06 9.90 3.45
C SER A 219 7.12 10.87 2.72
N LEU A 220 5.80 10.73 2.87
CA LEU A 220 4.83 11.67 2.29
C LEU A 220 4.89 13.02 3.00
N ILE A 221 4.85 13.02 4.34
CA ILE A 221 4.87 14.24 5.16
C ILE A 221 6.19 15.02 4.96
N ASP A 222 7.33 14.33 4.95
CA ASP A 222 8.64 14.94 4.72
C ASP A 222 8.73 15.64 3.35
N SER A 223 8.06 15.06 2.35
CA SER A 223 8.03 15.62 1.00
C SER A 223 6.96 16.71 0.79
N ALA A 224 6.13 16.98 1.80
CA ALA A 224 4.98 17.87 1.75
C ALA A 224 4.98 18.84 2.95
N PRO A 225 5.93 19.80 3.01
CA PRO A 225 6.01 20.75 4.13
C PRO A 225 4.76 21.63 4.29
N GLU A 226 3.95 21.75 3.24
CA GLU A 226 2.64 22.41 3.25
C GLU A 226 1.52 21.59 3.91
N ALA A 227 1.75 20.33 4.25
CA ALA A 227 0.73 19.46 4.82
C ALA A 227 0.35 19.90 6.24
N GLU A 228 -0.95 19.95 6.53
CA GLU A 228 -1.48 20.35 7.82
C GLU A 228 -2.22 19.18 8.48
N LEU A 229 -2.00 18.98 9.78
CA LEU A 229 -2.76 18.02 10.57
C LEU A 229 -4.22 18.49 10.70
N VAL A 230 -5.14 17.69 10.16
CA VAL A 230 -6.59 17.91 10.30
C VAL A 230 -7.05 17.44 11.68
N GLY A 231 -6.66 16.23 12.06
CA GLY A 231 -7.05 15.63 13.33
C GLY A 231 -6.53 14.20 13.49
N VAL A 232 -6.71 13.70 14.71
CA VAL A 232 -6.43 12.31 15.08
C VAL A 232 -7.73 11.75 15.67
N LEU A 233 -8.17 10.62 15.12
CA LEU A 233 -9.33 9.87 15.58
C LEU A 233 -8.79 8.61 16.27
N ASP A 234 -8.74 8.64 17.59
CA ASP A 234 -8.24 7.54 18.40
C ASP A 234 -9.35 6.55 18.77
N ALA A 235 -8.95 5.33 19.13
CA ALA A 235 -9.82 4.29 19.68
C ALA A 235 -11.03 3.91 18.78
N ILE A 236 -10.85 3.90 17.46
CA ILE A 236 -11.87 3.43 16.51
C ILE A 236 -12.06 1.93 16.69
N PRO A 237 -13.27 1.46 17.03
CA PRO A 237 -13.50 0.05 17.36
C PRO A 237 -13.42 -0.83 16.10
N VAL A 238 -12.69 -1.94 16.20
CA VAL A 238 -12.67 -2.99 15.18
C VAL A 238 -13.69 -4.05 15.56
N VAL A 239 -14.75 -4.15 14.75
CA VAL A 239 -15.86 -5.09 14.97
C VAL A 239 -16.05 -5.97 13.74
N ASP A 240 -16.29 -7.27 13.96
CA ASP A 240 -16.56 -8.22 12.88
C ASP A 240 -18.01 -8.14 12.37
N ASN A 241 -18.91 -7.53 13.15
CA ASN A 241 -20.34 -7.41 12.83
C ASN A 241 -20.71 -5.95 12.55
N GLU A 242 -21.72 -5.75 11.69
CA GLU A 242 -22.28 -4.43 11.44
C GLU A 242 -22.91 -3.85 12.72
N VAL A 243 -22.41 -2.70 13.14
CA VAL A 243 -22.95 -1.92 14.26
C VAL A 243 -23.48 -0.60 13.70
N GLU A 244 -24.78 -0.36 13.83
CA GLU A 244 -25.47 0.80 13.22
C GLU A 244 -24.84 2.15 13.59
N ALA A 245 -24.40 2.31 14.85
CA ALA A 245 -23.72 3.52 15.30
C ALA A 245 -22.38 3.73 14.57
N LEU A 246 -21.64 2.65 14.30
CA LEU A 246 -20.36 2.71 13.60
C LEU A 246 -20.57 2.98 12.11
N GLU A 247 -21.58 2.38 11.49
CA GLU A 247 -21.93 2.68 10.08
C GLU A 247 -22.34 4.14 9.89
N THR A 248 -23.16 4.67 10.80
CA THR A 248 -23.56 6.09 10.78
C THR A 248 -22.34 7.00 10.92
N TRP A 249 -21.43 6.68 11.83
CA TRP A 249 -20.18 7.42 12.01
C TRP A 249 -19.28 7.35 10.77
N ARG A 250 -19.13 6.17 10.14
CA ARG A 250 -18.35 6.02 8.89
C ARG A 250 -18.93 6.88 7.76
N ASP A 251 -20.25 6.94 7.64
CA ASP A 251 -20.92 7.78 6.64
C ASP A 251 -20.69 9.28 6.90
N GLU A 252 -20.73 9.72 8.17
CA GLU A 252 -20.42 11.09 8.56
C GLU A 252 -18.96 11.45 8.32
N LEU A 253 -18.04 10.55 8.68
CA LEU A 253 -16.61 10.66 8.40
C LEU A 253 -16.36 10.84 6.91
N MET A 254 -16.94 9.99 6.08
CA MET A 254 -16.76 10.06 4.62
C MET A 254 -17.32 11.35 4.03
N LYS A 255 -18.50 11.82 4.47
CA LYS A 255 -19.06 13.12 4.04
C LYS A 255 -18.15 14.28 4.41
N HIS A 256 -17.57 14.26 5.61
CA HIS A 256 -16.64 15.29 6.05
C HIS A 256 -15.34 15.29 5.23
N LEU A 257 -14.74 14.13 5.01
CA LEU A 257 -13.54 13.98 4.19
C LEU A 257 -13.80 14.42 2.74
N GLU A 258 -14.96 14.13 2.17
CA GLU A 258 -15.33 14.59 0.83
C GLU A 258 -15.41 16.11 0.75
N MET A 259 -15.99 16.74 1.76
CA MET A 259 -16.05 18.20 1.88
C MET A 259 -14.64 18.79 1.97
N LEU A 260 -13.77 18.22 2.82
CA LEU A 260 -12.37 18.66 2.95
C LEU A 260 -11.60 18.54 1.64
N ALA A 261 -11.82 17.49 0.86
CA ALA A 261 -11.12 17.31 -0.42
C ALA A 261 -11.60 18.31 -1.50
N ALA A 262 -12.86 18.75 -1.45
CA ALA A 262 -13.50 19.57 -2.50
C ALA A 262 -13.49 21.09 -2.22
N VAL A 263 -13.47 21.51 -0.96
CA VAL A 263 -13.54 22.92 -0.55
C VAL A 263 -12.13 23.49 -0.40
N ALA A 264 -11.94 24.79 -0.66
CA ALA A 264 -10.62 25.39 -0.43
C ALA A 264 -10.33 25.41 1.07
N TRP A 265 -9.16 24.91 1.48
CA TRP A 265 -8.78 24.91 2.88
C TRP A 265 -8.52 26.33 3.36
N THR A 266 -9.29 26.79 4.36
CA THR A 266 -9.22 28.16 4.90
C THR A 266 -8.83 28.19 6.38
N ALA A 267 -8.05 27.20 6.82
CA ALA A 267 -7.64 26.88 8.20
C ALA A 267 -8.54 25.91 8.96
N LYS A 268 -7.98 25.36 10.06
CA LYS A 268 -8.53 24.31 10.91
C LYS A 268 -10.00 24.54 11.23
N THR A 269 -10.87 23.70 10.66
CA THR A 269 -12.25 23.57 11.09
C THR A 269 -12.32 22.72 12.37
N ASP A 270 -12.95 23.24 13.42
CA ASP A 270 -13.16 22.58 14.73
C ASP A 270 -14.11 21.37 14.69
N SER A 271 -14.41 20.83 13.50
CA SER A 271 -15.38 19.74 13.35
C SER A 271 -14.73 18.40 13.69
N ILE A 272 -14.58 18.14 14.99
CA ILE A 272 -14.15 16.84 15.50
C ILE A 272 -15.34 15.89 15.40
N ILE A 273 -15.26 14.92 14.49
CA ILE A 273 -16.19 13.79 14.46
C ILE A 273 -15.80 12.88 15.62
N THR A 274 -16.68 12.74 16.61
CA THR A 274 -16.41 11.89 17.78
C THR A 274 -16.59 10.42 17.40
N VAL A 275 -15.59 9.60 17.72
CA VAL A 275 -15.63 8.15 17.53
C VAL A 275 -16.66 7.54 18.47
N PRO A 276 -17.54 6.63 17.99
CA PRO A 276 -18.52 5.98 18.86
C PRO A 276 -17.83 5.00 19.82
N GLU A 277 -18.22 5.04 21.09
CA GLU A 277 -17.79 4.04 22.07
C GLU A 277 -18.63 2.77 21.92
N ILE A 278 -17.95 1.62 21.73
CA ILE A 278 -18.60 0.30 21.68
C ILE A 278 -18.10 -0.51 22.89
N PRO A 279 -18.96 -0.75 23.89
CA PRO A 279 -18.59 -1.51 25.08
C PRO A 279 -18.09 -2.92 24.74
N GLY A 280 -16.96 -3.33 25.33
CA GLY A 280 -16.39 -4.67 25.16
C GLY A 280 -15.58 -4.88 23.89
N CYS A 281 -15.30 -3.83 23.11
CA CYS A 281 -14.37 -3.90 21.99
C CYS A 281 -12.93 -3.84 22.52
N GLU A 282 -12.19 -4.95 22.40
CA GLU A 282 -10.80 -5.04 22.86
C GLU A 282 -9.79 -4.52 21.83
N THR A 283 -10.18 -4.48 20.55
CA THR A 283 -9.29 -4.06 19.47
C THR A 283 -9.73 -2.72 18.90
N THR A 284 -8.82 -1.74 18.93
CA THR A 284 -9.07 -0.43 18.35
C THR A 284 -7.95 0.01 17.41
N VAL A 285 -8.25 0.99 16.56
CA VAL A 285 -7.29 1.62 15.64
C VAL A 285 -7.33 3.13 15.79
N SER A 286 -6.24 3.79 15.44
CA SER A 286 -6.18 5.25 15.31
C SER A 286 -6.09 5.65 13.84
N LEU A 287 -6.74 6.74 13.47
CA LEU A 287 -6.65 7.36 12.14
C LEU A 287 -6.12 8.79 12.29
N THR A 288 -4.91 9.01 11.80
CA THR A 288 -4.30 10.34 11.69
C THR A 288 -4.55 10.92 10.30
N LEU A 289 -5.09 12.12 10.21
CA LEU A 289 -5.47 12.77 8.95
C LEU A 289 -4.69 14.05 8.72
N TYR A 290 -4.05 14.15 7.55
CA TYR A 290 -3.42 15.35 7.04
C TYR A 290 -4.10 15.83 5.77
N ILE A 291 -4.03 17.14 5.54
CA ILE A 291 -4.48 17.80 4.32
C ILE A 291 -3.30 18.51 3.66
N VAL A 292 -3.17 18.34 2.34
CA VAL A 292 -2.28 19.12 1.49
C VAL A 292 -3.13 20.17 0.79
N PRO A 293 -3.12 21.43 1.26
CA PRO A 293 -4.03 22.45 0.80
C PRO A 293 -3.68 22.92 -0.62
N GLY A 294 -4.71 23.11 -1.45
CA GLY A 294 -4.59 23.68 -2.79
C GLY A 294 -3.93 22.78 -3.83
N LYS A 295 -3.55 21.54 -3.47
CA LYS A 295 -2.96 20.56 -4.38
C LYS A 295 -3.91 19.38 -4.58
N PRO A 296 -4.54 19.23 -5.76
CA PRO A 296 -5.28 18.03 -6.08
C PRO A 296 -4.35 16.80 -6.15
N PRO A 297 -4.88 15.57 -6.00
CA PRO A 297 -4.09 14.36 -5.94
C PRO A 297 -3.10 14.16 -7.10
N HIS A 298 -3.53 14.39 -8.34
CA HIS A 298 -2.66 14.26 -9.50
C HIS A 298 -1.46 15.20 -9.42
N GLU A 299 -1.66 16.45 -9.00
CA GLU A 299 -0.59 17.44 -8.83
C GLU A 299 0.30 17.07 -7.64
N PHE A 300 -0.29 16.61 -6.54
CA PHE A 300 0.45 16.17 -5.35
C PHE A 300 1.42 15.04 -5.70
N PHE A 301 0.92 13.95 -6.30
CA PHE A 301 1.74 12.78 -6.59
C PHE A 301 2.67 12.97 -7.80
N ASN A 302 2.38 13.89 -8.72
CA ASN A 302 3.28 14.15 -9.86
C ASN A 302 4.69 14.61 -9.43
N ARG A 303 4.88 15.06 -8.18
CA ARG A 303 6.21 15.35 -7.62
C ARG A 303 7.13 14.12 -7.53
N TYR A 304 6.55 12.92 -7.55
CA TYR A 304 7.30 11.66 -7.55
C TYR A 304 7.56 11.12 -8.94
N MET A 305 7.15 11.81 -10.01
CA MET A 305 7.51 11.46 -11.38
C MET A 305 8.75 12.27 -11.77
N GLU A 306 9.80 11.63 -12.29
CA GLU A 306 10.90 12.36 -12.93
C GLU A 306 10.38 13.16 -14.14
N HIS A 307 11.08 14.25 -14.49
CA HIS A 307 10.66 15.35 -15.37
C HIS A 307 10.20 15.04 -16.81
N ASP A 308 9.92 13.78 -17.17
CA ASP A 308 9.54 13.40 -18.52
C ASP A 308 8.04 13.03 -18.67
N VAL A 309 7.37 13.91 -19.42
CA VAL A 309 6.23 13.64 -20.29
C VAL A 309 4.92 13.25 -19.61
N PHE A 310 4.17 14.24 -19.12
CA PHE A 310 2.72 14.31 -19.40
C PHE A 310 2.28 15.77 -19.40
N ASN A 311 2.22 16.33 -20.60
CA ASN A 311 1.57 17.60 -20.88
C ASN A 311 0.18 17.32 -21.49
N ASP A 312 -0.61 16.44 -20.85
CA ASP A 312 -2.02 16.24 -21.20
C ASP A 312 -2.86 16.97 -20.14
N LYS A 313 -2.76 18.30 -20.19
CA LYS A 313 -3.82 19.14 -19.65
C LYS A 313 -5.06 18.81 -20.48
N GLU A 314 -6.16 18.50 -19.80
CA GLU A 314 -7.49 18.23 -20.36
C GLU A 314 -7.82 16.75 -20.61
N LYS A 315 -8.23 16.04 -19.56
CA LYS A 315 -9.29 15.02 -19.67
C LYS A 315 -10.01 14.60 -18.39
N HIS A 316 -9.74 15.22 -17.24
CA HIS A 316 -10.45 14.90 -16.00
C HIS A 316 -11.44 16.02 -15.66
N GLN A 317 -12.59 15.97 -16.31
CA GLN A 317 -13.71 16.87 -16.06
C GLN A 317 -14.72 16.15 -15.16
N LYS A 318 -14.38 15.93 -13.88
CA LYS A 318 -15.32 15.53 -12.82
C LYS A 318 -14.68 15.86 -11.47
N VAL A 319 -15.48 16.44 -10.57
CA VAL A 319 -15.15 16.97 -9.24
C VAL A 319 -13.74 17.56 -9.13
N LYS A 320 -13.63 18.89 -9.22
CA LYS A 320 -12.35 19.59 -8.94
C LYS A 320 -12.03 19.44 -7.45
N LEU A 321 -11.42 18.31 -7.09
CA LEU A 321 -10.70 18.18 -5.83
C LEU A 321 -9.72 19.34 -5.75
N LYS A 322 -9.69 20.00 -4.60
CA LYS A 322 -8.82 21.14 -4.33
C LYS A 322 -7.65 20.76 -3.46
N ASN A 323 -7.83 19.74 -2.63
CA ASN A 323 -6.83 19.29 -1.67
C ASN A 323 -6.62 17.78 -1.82
N THR A 324 -5.48 17.32 -1.30
CA THR A 324 -5.18 15.90 -1.14
C THR A 324 -5.21 15.57 0.35
N LEU A 325 -5.94 14.53 0.73
CA LEU A 325 -6.00 14.03 2.11
C LEU A 325 -5.10 12.80 2.23
N LEU A 326 -4.30 12.77 3.29
CA LEU A 326 -3.41 11.67 3.64
C LEU A 326 -3.87 11.07 4.97
N GLY A 327 -4.11 9.77 4.99
CA GLY A 327 -4.50 9.02 6.18
C GLY A 327 -3.43 8.04 6.60
N PHE A 328 -3.05 8.06 7.87
CA PHE A 328 -2.25 7.01 8.50
C PHE A 328 -3.12 6.25 9.48
N ILE A 329 -3.16 4.93 9.35
CA ILE A 329 -3.93 4.06 10.25
C ILE A 329 -3.00 3.08 10.94
N GLU A 330 -3.05 3.05 12.26
CA GLU A 330 -2.30 2.10 13.06
C GLU A 330 -3.20 1.42 14.10
N LYS A 331 -2.86 0.18 14.46
CA LYS A 331 -3.56 -0.54 15.51
C LYS A 331 -3.13 0.03 16.86
N CYS A 332 -4.08 0.32 17.74
CA CYS A 332 -3.76 0.69 19.12
C CYS A 332 -3.43 -0.59 19.89
N SER A 333 -2.26 -0.60 20.54
CA SER A 333 -1.79 -1.70 21.39
C SER A 333 -2.56 -1.77 22.70
#